data_AF-A0A915N1E8-F1
#
_entry.id   AF-A0A915N1E8-F1
#
_cell.length_a   1.000
_cell.length_b   1.000
_cell.length_c   1.000
_cell.angle_alpha   90.00
_cell.angle_beta   90.00
_cell.angle_gamma   90.00
#
_symmetry.space_group_name_H-M   'P 1'
#
loop_
_entity.id
_entity.type
_entity.pdbx_description
1 polymer ?
#
loop_
_entity_poly.entity_id
_entity_poly.type
_entity_poly.pdbx_seq_one_letter_code
_entity_poly.pdbx_strand_id
1 'polypeptide(L)'
;MSTFQPRKATSIIQDAEQALESANLQVGSTLLAEKKQPGTIDVGHRQKVVTNVYLLEMSKTKDLFRYEVNVSGVRQRESNLTTRSSSDYRNALLRLQCYSVLRAFKIKHASYLSNERLYYDCGSILISTFDLKVPVLGIEELFTLEQIKQHSPHFFDNGFDSFKLKILPVHDTKKLLKLSDFSHVTNDAANIDRTTQQFLDIATSQDVFDD
;
A
#
# COMPACT_ATOMS: atom_id res chain seq x y z
N MET A 1 12.81 63.11 -22.90
CA MET A 1 12.13 62.56 -21.72
C MET A 1 11.49 61.25 -22.11
N SER A 2 12.10 60.11 -21.76
CA SER A 2 11.58 58.78 -22.11
C SER A 2 10.55 58.33 -21.08
N THR A 3 9.31 58.14 -21.51
CA THR A 3 8.25 57.52 -20.72
C THR A 3 8.56 56.04 -20.53
N PHE A 4 8.97 55.67 -19.32
CA PHE A 4 9.16 54.27 -18.93
C PHE A 4 7.80 53.57 -18.94
N GLN A 5 7.56 52.70 -19.91
CA GLN A 5 6.41 51.80 -19.85
C GLN A 5 6.74 50.63 -18.91
N PRO A 6 5.97 50.41 -17.84
CA PRO A 6 6.16 49.25 -16.97
C PRO A 6 5.91 47.95 -17.76
N ARG A 7 6.62 46.88 -17.38
CA ARG A 7 6.47 45.55 -18.00
C ARG A 7 5.02 45.07 -17.85
N LYS A 8 4.46 44.38 -18.86
CA LYS A 8 3.06 43.89 -18.87
C LYS A 8 2.60 43.20 -17.58
N ALA A 9 3.48 42.46 -16.90
CA ALA A 9 3.13 41.80 -15.65
C ALA A 9 2.84 42.79 -14.51
N THR A 10 3.51 43.94 -14.50
CA THR A 10 3.34 44.99 -13.48
C THR A 10 2.07 45.80 -13.72
N SER A 11 1.65 45.99 -14.98
CA SER A 11 0.38 46.67 -15.27
C SER A 11 -0.83 45.83 -14.86
N ILE A 12 -0.78 44.51 -15.09
CA ILE A 12 -1.88 43.59 -14.70
C ILE A 12 -2.09 43.57 -13.18
N ILE A 13 -1.01 43.65 -12.40
CA ILE A 13 -1.08 43.69 -10.93
C ILE A 13 -1.70 45.02 -10.47
N GLN A 14 -1.28 46.15 -11.06
CA GLN A 14 -1.85 47.46 -10.74
C GLN A 14 -3.32 47.60 -11.15
N ASP A 15 -3.71 47.05 -12.30
CA ASP A 15 -5.09 47.06 -12.77
C ASP A 15 -5.99 46.19 -11.86
N ALA A 16 -5.47 45.06 -11.37
CA ALA A 16 -6.17 44.20 -10.42
C ALA A 16 -6.31 44.85 -9.04
N GLU A 17 -5.27 45.55 -8.55
CA GLU A 17 -5.30 46.29 -7.29
C GLU A 17 -6.32 47.44 -7.35
N GLN A 18 -6.35 48.22 -8.45
CA GLN A 18 -7.35 49.28 -8.65
C GLN A 18 -8.78 48.74 -8.75
N ALA A 19 -8.97 47.60 -9.43
CA ALA A 19 -10.29 46.96 -9.52
C ALA A 19 -10.79 46.52 -8.13
N LEU A 20 -9.91 45.99 -7.28
CA LEU A 20 -10.25 45.56 -5.92
C LEU A 20 -10.53 46.76 -5.00
N GLU A 21 -9.74 47.82 -5.08
CA GLU A 21 -9.98 49.08 -4.36
C GLU A 21 -11.31 49.71 -4.75
N SER A 22 -11.65 49.74 -6.05
CA SER A 22 -12.92 50.27 -6.54
C SER A 22 -14.14 49.47 -6.05
N ALA A 23 -13.93 48.21 -5.67
CA ALA A 23 -14.95 47.32 -5.12
C ALA A 23 -15.01 47.34 -3.58
N ASN A 24 -14.24 48.21 -2.90
CA ASN A 24 -14.07 48.23 -1.44
C ASN A 24 -13.59 46.88 -0.85
N LEU A 25 -12.87 46.10 -1.65
CA LEU A 25 -12.31 44.82 -1.23
C LEU A 25 -10.84 45.02 -0.87
N GLN A 26 -10.48 44.74 0.39
CA GLN A 26 -9.07 44.68 0.76
C GLN A 26 -8.41 43.49 0.06
N VAL A 27 -7.25 43.74 -0.55
CA VAL A 27 -6.36 42.67 -1.01
C VAL A 27 -5.94 41.88 0.22
N GLY A 28 -6.56 40.70 0.42
CA GLY A 28 -6.19 39.81 1.51
C GLY A 28 -4.73 39.41 1.38
N SER A 29 -3.97 39.50 2.48
CA SER A 29 -2.60 38.98 2.49
C SER A 29 -2.66 37.46 2.30
N THR A 30 -1.92 36.92 1.33
CA THR A 30 -1.76 35.47 1.13
C THR A 30 -0.83 34.83 2.16
N LEU A 31 -0.46 35.55 3.22
CA LEU A 31 0.35 35.02 4.31
C LEU A 31 -0.48 34.00 5.08
N LEU A 32 -0.32 32.73 4.71
CA LEU A 32 -0.71 31.63 5.57
C LEU A 32 0.00 31.81 6.91
N ALA A 33 -0.74 31.69 8.01
CA ALA A 33 -0.15 31.71 9.34
C ALA A 33 0.99 30.68 9.42
N GLU A 34 2.08 31.04 10.09
CA GLU A 34 3.19 30.11 10.30
C GLU A 34 2.68 28.83 10.96
N LYS A 35 3.11 27.69 10.42
CA LYS A 35 2.77 26.37 10.96
C LYS A 35 3.33 26.28 12.38
N LYS A 36 2.44 26.32 13.37
CA LYS A 36 2.80 26.15 14.78
C LYS A 36 3.35 24.74 15.02
N GLN A 37 4.26 24.62 15.99
CA GLN A 37 4.80 23.32 16.37
C GLN A 37 3.70 22.43 16.99
N PRO A 38 3.76 21.10 16.78
CA PRO A 38 2.85 20.17 17.45
C PRO A 38 2.87 20.37 18.97
N GLY A 39 1.69 20.35 19.61
CA GLY A 39 1.57 20.56 21.06
C GLY A 39 1.57 22.03 21.51
N THR A 40 1.61 23.00 20.58
CA THR A 40 1.44 24.41 20.93
C THR A 40 0.00 24.62 21.45
N ILE A 41 -0.12 24.93 22.74
CA ILE A 41 -1.40 25.27 23.36
C ILE A 41 -1.70 26.72 23.00
N ASP A 42 -2.67 26.92 22.09
CA ASP A 42 -3.14 28.28 21.80
C ASP A 42 -3.94 28.85 22.98
N VAL A 43 -3.87 30.16 23.13
CA VAL A 43 -4.72 30.94 24.06
C VAL A 43 -6.12 31.05 23.42
N GLY A 44 -6.82 29.92 23.35
CA GLY A 44 -8.13 29.79 22.70
C GLY A 44 -9.09 28.94 23.54
N HIS A 45 -10.38 29.06 23.25
CA HIS A 45 -11.40 28.23 23.91
C HIS A 45 -11.25 26.78 23.44
N ARG A 46 -11.04 25.86 24.39
CA ARG A 46 -10.92 24.42 24.10
C ARG A 46 -12.21 23.91 23.47
N GLN A 47 -12.12 23.35 22.28
CA GLN A 47 -13.24 22.72 21.60
C GLN A 47 -13.05 21.20 21.56
N LYS A 48 -14.12 20.45 21.84
CA LYS A 48 -14.13 19.00 21.66
C LYS A 48 -14.38 18.69 20.19
N VAL A 49 -13.48 17.94 19.58
CA VAL A 49 -13.59 17.49 18.19
C VAL A 49 -13.78 15.98 18.19
N VAL A 50 -14.73 15.50 17.40
CA VAL A 50 -14.87 14.07 17.07
C VAL A 50 -14.27 13.87 15.69
N THR A 51 -13.46 12.84 15.52
CA THR A 51 -12.80 12.52 14.25
C THR A 51 -13.20 11.12 13.79
N ASN A 52 -13.01 10.83 12.50
CA ASN A 52 -13.14 9.49 11.92
C ASN A 52 -11.85 8.66 12.06
N VAL A 53 -11.02 8.96 13.07
CA VAL A 53 -9.80 8.23 13.38
C VAL A 53 -10.08 7.23 14.49
N TYR A 54 -9.83 5.95 14.22
CA TYR A 54 -10.04 4.86 15.15
C TYR A 54 -8.69 4.37 15.67
N LEU A 55 -8.63 4.11 16.98
CA LEU A 55 -7.44 3.50 17.59
C LEU A 55 -7.44 2.00 17.28
N LEU A 56 -6.33 1.52 16.72
CA LEU A 56 -6.10 0.10 16.49
C LEU A 56 -5.37 -0.49 17.69
N GLU A 57 -5.94 -1.53 18.31
CA GLU A 57 -5.26 -2.30 19.34
C GLU A 57 -4.47 -3.45 18.70
N MET A 58 -3.16 -3.43 18.90
CA MET A 58 -2.22 -4.34 18.25
C MET A 58 -1.69 -5.38 19.24
N SER A 59 -1.59 -6.64 18.79
CA SER A 59 -1.01 -7.70 19.61
C SER A 59 0.47 -7.42 19.89
N LYS A 60 0.86 -7.48 21.17
CA LYS A 60 2.26 -7.30 21.62
C LYS A 60 3.12 -8.56 21.52
N THR A 61 2.48 -9.70 21.30
CA THR A 61 3.11 -11.03 21.38
C THR A 61 3.28 -11.70 20.04
N LYS A 62 2.55 -11.28 19.00
CA LYS A 62 2.67 -11.84 17.66
C LYS A 62 3.86 -11.26 16.92
N ASP A 63 4.66 -12.17 16.38
CA ASP A 63 5.71 -11.86 15.43
C ASP A 63 5.13 -11.84 14.01
N LEU A 64 5.73 -11.02 13.14
CA LEU A 64 5.39 -10.99 11.73
C LEU A 64 6.54 -11.56 10.91
N PHE A 65 6.20 -12.35 9.89
CA PHE A 65 7.16 -12.94 8.97
C PHE A 65 6.83 -12.48 7.56
N ARG A 66 7.84 -12.00 6.83
CA ARG A 66 7.70 -11.52 5.46
C ARG A 66 8.33 -12.49 4.48
N TYR A 67 7.62 -12.72 3.39
CA TYR A 67 8.06 -13.54 2.27
C TYR A 67 7.87 -12.77 0.97
N GLU A 68 8.74 -13.05 0.02
CA GLU A 68 8.59 -12.62 -1.35
C GLU A 68 7.79 -13.65 -2.13
N VAL A 69 6.81 -13.19 -2.89
CA VAL A 69 5.96 -14.01 -3.76
C VAL A 69 6.21 -13.63 -5.20
N ASN A 70 6.42 -14.65 -6.03
CA ASN A 70 6.47 -14.53 -7.47
C ASN A 70 5.41 -15.45 -8.08
N VAL A 71 4.52 -14.88 -8.87
CA VAL A 71 3.48 -15.60 -9.60
C VAL A 71 3.73 -15.36 -11.08
N SER A 72 3.82 -16.44 -11.85
CA SER A 72 4.00 -16.37 -13.29
C SER A 72 2.93 -17.17 -14.02
N GLY A 73 2.42 -16.62 -15.11
CA GLY A 73 1.62 -17.37 -16.08
C GLY A 73 2.54 -18.14 -17.03
N VAL A 74 2.23 -19.41 -17.28
CA VAL A 74 3.01 -20.31 -18.12
C VAL A 74 2.19 -20.71 -19.33
N ARG A 75 2.76 -20.45 -20.52
CA ARG A 75 2.27 -20.96 -21.81
C ARG A 75 3.48 -21.47 -22.62
N GLN A 76 3.79 -20.84 -23.75
CA GLN A 76 5.06 -21.04 -24.47
C GLN A 76 6.26 -20.36 -23.80
N ARG A 77 6.01 -19.29 -23.05
CA ARG A 77 6.98 -18.54 -22.25
C ARG A 77 6.38 -18.20 -20.90
N GLU A 78 7.24 -18.07 -19.90
CA GLU A 78 6.85 -17.61 -18.57
C GLU A 78 6.67 -16.09 -18.56
N SER A 79 5.57 -15.61 -18.01
CA SER A 79 5.27 -14.18 -17.85
C SER A 79 5.02 -13.86 -16.39
N ASN A 80 5.87 -13.03 -15.79
CA ASN A 80 5.74 -12.64 -14.38
C ASN A 80 4.54 -11.69 -14.18
N LEU A 81 3.60 -12.10 -13.34
CA LEU A 81 2.35 -11.40 -13.04
C LEU A 81 2.44 -10.48 -11.82
N THR A 82 3.48 -10.63 -10.97
CA THR A 82 3.68 -9.79 -9.78
C THR A 82 4.33 -8.45 -10.11
N THR A 83 4.79 -8.28 -11.36
CA THR A 83 5.34 -7.02 -11.86
C THR A 83 4.25 -5.99 -12.12
N ARG A 84 4.57 -4.71 -11.83
CA ARG A 84 3.65 -3.60 -12.10
C ARG A 84 3.57 -3.33 -13.60
N SER A 85 2.35 -3.19 -14.09
CA SER A 85 1.99 -2.68 -15.41
C SER A 85 1.81 -1.15 -15.36
N SER A 86 2.00 -0.47 -16.48
CA SER A 86 1.64 0.95 -16.64
C SER A 86 0.13 1.18 -16.76
N SER A 87 -0.63 0.14 -17.09
CA SER A 87 -2.09 0.16 -17.17
C SER A 87 -2.72 -0.28 -15.85
N ASP A 88 -3.54 0.59 -15.25
CA ASP A 88 -4.26 0.32 -14.00
C ASP A 88 -5.24 -0.85 -14.11
N TYR A 89 -5.98 -0.91 -15.22
CA TYR A 89 -6.87 -2.05 -15.51
C TYR A 89 -6.09 -3.37 -15.51
N ARG A 90 -4.94 -3.40 -16.18
CA ARG A 90 -4.09 -4.60 -16.23
C ARG A 90 -3.51 -4.94 -14.86
N ASN A 91 -3.12 -3.94 -14.05
CA ASN A 91 -2.69 -4.18 -12.68
C ASN A 91 -3.79 -4.82 -11.83
N ALA A 92 -5.03 -4.33 -11.92
CA ALA A 92 -6.15 -4.90 -11.19
C ALA A 92 -6.40 -6.37 -11.59
N LEU A 93 -6.35 -6.66 -12.89
CA LEU A 93 -6.51 -8.03 -13.39
C LEU A 93 -5.39 -8.96 -12.93
N LEU A 94 -4.13 -8.54 -13.02
CA LEU A 94 -2.98 -9.32 -12.57
C LEU A 94 -3.05 -9.59 -11.06
N ARG A 95 -3.46 -8.60 -10.26
CA ARG A 95 -3.67 -8.78 -8.81
C ARG A 95 -4.73 -9.82 -8.50
N LEU A 96 -5.86 -9.80 -9.23
CA LEU A 96 -6.90 -10.83 -9.08
C LEU A 96 -6.38 -12.22 -9.42
N GLN A 97 -5.55 -12.34 -10.47
CA GLN A 97 -4.95 -13.62 -10.86
C GLN A 97 -3.98 -14.14 -9.79
N CYS A 98 -3.11 -13.26 -9.29
CA CYS A 98 -2.17 -13.62 -8.23
C CYS A 98 -2.90 -14.03 -6.95
N TYR A 99 -3.96 -13.31 -6.58
CA TYR A 99 -4.84 -13.67 -5.47
C TYR A 99 -5.40 -15.08 -5.64
N SER A 100 -5.96 -15.41 -6.81
CA SER A 100 -6.52 -16.74 -7.07
C SER A 100 -5.49 -17.86 -6.98
N VAL A 101 -4.27 -17.64 -7.48
CA VAL A 101 -3.17 -18.61 -7.36
C VAL A 101 -2.80 -18.83 -5.90
N LEU A 102 -2.66 -17.75 -5.10
CA LEU A 102 -2.33 -17.89 -3.69
C LEU A 102 -3.47 -18.54 -2.88
N ARG A 103 -4.73 -18.28 -3.24
CA ARG A 103 -5.89 -18.96 -2.64
C ARG A 103 -5.84 -20.47 -2.90
N ALA A 104 -5.52 -20.89 -4.12
CA ALA A 104 -5.33 -22.30 -4.45
C ALA A 104 -4.19 -22.93 -3.64
N PHE A 105 -3.08 -22.21 -3.44
CA PHE A 105 -1.99 -22.65 -2.56
C PHE A 105 -2.45 -22.84 -1.11
N LYS A 106 -3.16 -21.86 -0.54
CA LYS A 106 -3.66 -21.96 0.86
C LYS A 106 -4.56 -23.18 1.04
N ILE A 107 -5.44 -23.46 0.08
CA ILE A 107 -6.36 -24.59 0.13
C ILE A 107 -5.61 -25.92 -0.02
N LYS A 108 -4.69 -26.03 -0.98
CA LYS A 108 -3.85 -27.23 -1.17
C LYS A 108 -3.07 -27.59 0.09
N HIS A 109 -2.58 -26.58 0.83
CA HIS A 109 -1.81 -26.74 2.05
C HIS A 109 -2.62 -26.46 3.33
N ALA A 110 -3.95 -26.58 3.27
CA ALA A 110 -4.83 -26.25 4.38
C ALA A 110 -4.48 -27.03 5.65
N SER A 111 -4.04 -28.30 5.55
CA SER A 111 -3.63 -29.10 6.72
C SER A 111 -2.46 -28.50 7.51
N TYR A 112 -1.56 -27.79 6.82
CA TYR A 112 -0.40 -27.11 7.41
C TYR A 112 -0.71 -25.66 7.83
N LEU A 113 -1.67 -25.02 7.16
CA LEU A 113 -2.03 -23.60 7.33
C LEU A 113 -3.37 -23.40 8.08
N SER A 114 -3.96 -24.45 8.66
CA SER A 114 -5.40 -24.56 8.95
C SER A 114 -5.99 -23.54 9.93
N ASN A 115 -5.18 -22.83 10.71
CA ASN A 115 -5.66 -21.82 11.67
C ASN A 115 -4.95 -20.48 11.54
N GLU A 116 -4.20 -20.29 10.46
CA GLU A 116 -3.31 -19.16 10.36
C GLU A 116 -3.71 -18.20 9.25
N ARG A 117 -3.66 -16.91 9.59
CA ARG A 117 -3.95 -15.83 8.66
C ARG A 117 -2.69 -15.52 7.86
N LEU A 118 -2.83 -15.65 6.56
CA LEU A 118 -1.89 -15.10 5.59
C LEU A 118 -2.41 -13.73 5.18
N TYR A 119 -1.51 -12.80 4.89
CA TYR A 119 -1.83 -11.44 4.47
C TYR A 119 -1.04 -11.18 3.20
N TYR A 120 -1.72 -10.97 2.08
CA TYR A 120 -1.07 -10.98 0.78
C TYR A 120 -1.41 -9.73 -0.01
N ASP A 121 -0.43 -8.92 -0.41
CA ASP A 121 -0.67 -7.67 -1.16
C ASP A 121 -1.26 -7.85 -2.58
N CYS A 122 -1.63 -9.08 -2.96
CA CYS A 122 -2.03 -9.47 -4.32
C CYS A 122 -0.94 -9.21 -5.38
N GLY A 123 0.30 -9.05 -4.94
CA GLY A 123 1.47 -8.78 -5.76
C GLY A 123 2.66 -9.62 -5.32
N SER A 124 3.64 -8.99 -4.68
CA SER A 124 4.93 -9.63 -4.40
C SER A 124 5.19 -9.92 -2.92
N ILE A 125 4.27 -9.56 -2.03
CA ILE A 125 4.52 -9.56 -0.58
C ILE A 125 3.47 -10.40 0.13
N LEU A 126 3.94 -11.45 0.78
CA LEU A 126 3.17 -12.27 1.70
C LEU A 126 3.68 -12.06 3.12
N ILE A 127 2.75 -11.85 4.04
CA ILE A 127 3.02 -11.70 5.47
C ILE A 127 2.23 -12.76 6.23
N SER A 128 2.81 -13.32 7.27
CA SER A 128 2.14 -14.23 8.18
C SER A 128 2.47 -13.92 9.63
N THR A 129 1.61 -14.33 10.55
CA THR A 129 1.82 -14.22 12.00
C THR A 129 2.60 -15.38 12.61
N PHE A 130 3.09 -16.29 11.77
CA PHE A 130 3.78 -17.53 12.14
C PHE A 130 4.83 -17.88 11.08
N ASP A 131 5.87 -18.62 11.44
CA ASP A 131 6.90 -19.02 10.49
C ASP A 131 6.39 -20.16 9.58
N LEU A 132 6.33 -19.90 8.27
CA LEU A 132 5.95 -20.86 7.23
C LEU A 132 7.02 -21.95 6.99
N LYS A 133 8.16 -21.87 7.67
CA LYS A 133 9.32 -22.76 7.53
C LYS A 133 9.79 -22.89 6.07
N VAL A 134 9.64 -21.81 5.29
CA VAL A 134 10.08 -21.74 3.89
C VAL A 134 11.59 -22.01 3.83
N PRO A 135 12.05 -23.01 3.05
CA PRO A 135 13.47 -23.29 2.84
C PRO A 135 14.20 -22.10 2.21
N VAL A 136 15.53 -22.05 2.33
CA VAL A 136 16.36 -20.98 1.73
C VAL A 136 16.13 -20.86 0.21
N LEU A 137 15.90 -21.97 -0.47
CA LEU A 137 15.63 -22.00 -1.92
C LEU A 137 14.18 -21.62 -2.29
N GLY A 138 13.31 -21.45 -1.28
CA GLY A 138 11.89 -21.19 -1.44
C GLY A 138 11.02 -22.43 -1.59
N ILE A 139 9.71 -22.19 -1.63
CA ILE A 139 8.68 -23.14 -2.05
C ILE A 139 8.34 -22.80 -3.50
N GLU A 140 8.22 -23.81 -4.36
CA GLU A 140 7.82 -23.64 -5.76
C GLU A 140 6.71 -24.64 -6.08
N GLU A 141 5.62 -24.14 -6.64
CA GLU A 141 4.41 -24.91 -6.94
C GLU A 141 3.86 -24.53 -8.31
N LEU A 142 3.33 -25.53 -9.03
CA LEU A 142 2.67 -25.34 -10.32
C LEU A 142 1.18 -25.69 -10.17
N PHE A 143 0.32 -24.78 -10.60
CA PHE A 143 -1.13 -24.93 -10.57
C PHE A 143 -1.70 -24.93 -11.98
N THR A 144 -2.56 -25.91 -12.28
CA THR A 144 -3.32 -25.90 -13.54
C THR A 144 -4.50 -24.93 -13.45
N LEU A 145 -5.06 -24.55 -14.59
CA LEU A 145 -6.27 -23.73 -14.65
C LEU A 145 -7.44 -24.35 -13.88
N GLU A 146 -7.62 -25.66 -13.96
CA GLU A 146 -8.70 -26.37 -13.28
C GLU A 146 -8.57 -26.24 -11.76
N GLN A 147 -7.37 -26.42 -11.23
CA GLN A 147 -7.09 -26.29 -9.79
C GLN A 147 -7.39 -24.89 -9.28
N ILE A 148 -7.10 -23.86 -10.07
CA ILE A 148 -7.41 -22.47 -9.69
C ILE A 148 -8.91 -22.21 -9.77
N LYS A 149 -9.56 -22.62 -10.86
CA LYS A 149 -11.01 -22.39 -11.09
C LYS A 149 -11.89 -23.05 -10.02
N GLN A 150 -11.49 -24.21 -9.50
CA GLN A 150 -12.17 -24.87 -8.36
C GLN A 150 -12.28 -23.97 -7.12
N HIS A 151 -11.34 -23.03 -6.96
CA HIS A 151 -11.23 -22.18 -5.78
C HIS A 151 -11.37 -20.69 -6.10
N SER A 152 -11.58 -20.32 -7.35
CA SER A 152 -11.74 -18.95 -7.81
C SER A 152 -12.64 -18.96 -9.06
N PRO A 153 -13.97 -19.06 -8.89
CA PRO A 153 -14.90 -19.20 -10.02
C PRO A 153 -14.92 -17.96 -10.94
N HIS A 154 -14.44 -16.81 -10.46
CA HIS A 154 -14.28 -15.59 -11.24
C HIS A 154 -12.94 -15.52 -11.99
N PHE A 155 -12.15 -16.59 -11.99
CA PHE A 155 -10.91 -16.65 -12.75
C PHE A 155 -11.20 -16.86 -14.23
N PHE A 156 -11.08 -15.78 -15.01
CA PHE A 156 -11.29 -15.81 -16.45
C PHE A 156 -10.14 -16.47 -17.19
N ASP A 157 -10.46 -17.05 -18.35
CA ASP A 157 -9.45 -17.55 -19.27
C ASP A 157 -8.55 -16.40 -19.73
N ASN A 158 -7.26 -16.53 -19.46
CA ASN A 158 -6.23 -15.52 -19.63
C ASN A 158 -5.13 -15.99 -20.59
N GLY A 159 -5.37 -17.09 -21.32
CA GLY A 159 -4.46 -17.60 -22.34
C GLY A 159 -3.17 -18.20 -21.80
N PHE A 160 -3.09 -18.46 -20.50
CA PHE A 160 -2.02 -19.25 -19.86
C PHE A 160 -2.50 -20.67 -19.60
N ASP A 161 -1.63 -21.65 -19.78
CA ASP A 161 -1.96 -23.07 -19.58
C ASP A 161 -1.85 -23.46 -18.09
N SER A 162 -0.94 -22.81 -17.36
CA SER A 162 -0.72 -23.04 -15.92
C SER A 162 -0.12 -21.81 -15.24
N PHE A 163 -0.04 -21.84 -13.91
CA PHE A 163 0.53 -20.77 -13.08
C PHE A 163 1.58 -21.34 -12.15
N LYS A 164 2.74 -20.68 -12.12
CA LYS A 164 3.84 -21.01 -11.24
C LYS A 164 3.84 -20.04 -10.07
N LEU A 165 3.77 -20.57 -8.86
CA LEU A 165 3.93 -19.82 -7.61
C LEU A 165 5.29 -20.13 -7.02
N LYS A 166 6.01 -19.09 -6.60
CA LYS A 166 7.25 -19.21 -5.84
C LYS A 166 7.20 -18.31 -4.61
N ILE A 167 7.47 -18.88 -3.44
CA ILE A 167 7.52 -18.19 -2.16
C ILE A 167 8.95 -18.27 -1.63
N LEU A 168 9.59 -17.13 -1.40
CA LEU A 168 10.97 -17.02 -0.94
C LEU A 168 11.05 -16.36 0.44
N PRO A 169 12.00 -16.78 1.30
CA PRO A 169 12.26 -16.05 2.53
C PRO A 169 12.98 -14.74 2.20
N VAL A 170 12.65 -13.66 2.90
CA VAL A 170 13.43 -12.41 2.78
C VAL A 170 14.74 -12.59 3.55
N HIS A 171 15.88 -12.55 2.83
CA HIS A 171 17.19 -12.96 3.34
C HIS A 171 17.72 -12.13 4.53
N ASP A 172 17.40 -10.83 4.61
CA ASP A 172 17.94 -9.95 5.64
C ASP A 172 17.03 -9.77 6.88
N THR A 173 15.72 -10.06 6.76
CA THR A 173 14.71 -9.76 7.81
C THR A 173 13.50 -10.68 7.72
N LYS A 174 13.72 -12.00 7.69
CA LYS A 174 12.62 -12.99 7.70
C LYS A 174 11.61 -12.74 8.84
N LYS A 175 12.12 -12.35 10.02
CA LYS A 175 11.32 -11.92 11.17
C LYS A 175 11.32 -10.40 11.20
N LEU A 176 10.15 -9.80 11.03
CA LEU A 176 9.94 -8.37 11.15
C LEU A 176 9.91 -7.95 12.63
N LEU A 177 10.06 -6.65 12.87
CA LEU A 177 9.81 -6.07 14.20
C LEU A 177 8.40 -6.43 14.68
N LYS A 178 8.23 -6.51 16.00
CA LYS A 178 6.94 -6.84 16.61
C LYS A 178 5.91 -5.83 16.15
N LEU A 179 4.68 -6.31 15.96
CA LEU A 179 3.56 -5.51 15.48
C LEU A 179 3.29 -4.24 16.32
N SER A 180 3.61 -4.29 17.62
CA SER A 180 3.44 -3.19 18.56
C SER A 180 4.66 -2.27 18.70
N ASP A 181 5.74 -2.54 17.98
CA ASP A 181 6.94 -1.73 18.01
C ASP A 181 6.82 -0.62 16.97
N PHE A 182 6.72 0.64 17.39
CA PHE A 182 6.69 1.81 16.51
C PHE A 182 7.93 2.68 16.70
N SER A 183 9.00 2.14 17.32
CA SER A 183 10.26 2.87 17.54
C SER A 183 10.92 3.34 16.23
N HIS A 184 10.55 2.72 15.11
CA HIS A 184 10.99 3.08 13.76
C HIS A 184 10.18 4.22 13.12
N VAL A 185 9.10 4.69 13.75
CA VAL A 185 8.34 5.86 13.26
C VAL A 185 9.16 7.11 13.54
N THR A 186 9.79 7.64 12.51
CA THR A 186 10.62 8.85 12.56
C THR A 186 10.09 9.93 11.62
N ASN A 187 10.37 11.18 11.96
CA ASN A 187 10.10 12.33 11.07
C ASN A 187 11.11 12.41 9.91
N ASP A 188 12.19 11.62 9.96
CA ASP A 188 13.20 11.55 8.91
C ASP A 188 12.78 10.57 7.80
N ALA A 189 12.31 11.12 6.68
CA ALA A 189 11.82 10.37 5.54
C ALA A 189 12.81 9.34 4.97
N ALA A 190 14.13 9.54 5.14
CA ALA A 190 15.15 8.62 4.64
C ALA A 190 15.25 7.33 5.48
N ASN A 191 14.83 7.37 6.75
CA ASN A 191 14.99 6.30 7.72
C ASN A 191 13.66 5.66 8.15
N ILE A 192 12.57 5.93 7.43
CA ILE A 192 11.26 5.35 7.74
C ILE A 192 11.23 3.88 7.29
N ASP A 193 11.18 2.96 8.25
CA ASP A 193 10.73 1.59 7.99
C ASP A 193 9.19 1.59 7.84
N ARG A 194 8.71 1.27 6.64
CA ARG A 194 7.27 1.24 6.31
C ARG A 194 6.67 -0.15 6.41
N THR A 195 7.43 -1.14 6.87
CA THR A 195 6.97 -2.54 6.82
C THR A 195 5.73 -2.77 7.69
N THR A 196 5.69 -2.21 8.90
CA THR A 196 4.53 -2.30 9.81
C THR A 196 3.31 -1.57 9.23
N GLN A 197 3.51 -0.41 8.62
CA GLN A 197 2.44 0.34 7.94
C GLN A 197 1.89 -0.47 6.75
N GLN A 198 2.77 -1.05 5.94
CA GLN A 198 2.36 -1.87 4.81
C GLN A 198 1.58 -3.11 5.27
N PHE A 199 2.01 -3.75 6.36
CA PHE A 199 1.25 -4.85 6.96
C PHE A 199 -0.15 -4.40 7.38
N LEU A 200 -0.25 -3.27 8.08
CA LEU A 200 -1.52 -2.70 8.51
C LEU A 200 -2.44 -2.37 7.33
N ASP A 201 -1.89 -1.79 6.27
CA ASP A 201 -2.64 -1.48 5.06
C ASP A 201 -3.19 -2.77 4.42
N ILE A 202 -2.38 -3.83 4.33
CA ILE A 202 -2.84 -5.13 3.81
C ILE A 202 -3.89 -5.74 4.74
N ALA A 203 -3.62 -5.82 6.05
CA ALA A 203 -4.48 -6.48 7.02
C ALA A 203 -5.83 -5.79 7.22
N THR A 204 -5.93 -4.48 6.98
CA THR A 204 -7.19 -3.71 7.08
C THR A 204 -7.92 -3.55 5.76
N SER A 205 -7.24 -3.72 4.62
CA SER A 205 -7.86 -3.65 3.28
C SER A 205 -8.38 -4.99 2.77
N GLN A 206 -8.05 -6.09 3.45
CA GLN A 206 -8.30 -7.43 2.96
C GLN A 206 -9.06 -8.31 3.95
N ASP A 207 -10.29 -8.67 3.58
CA ASP A 207 -10.96 -9.91 4.01
C ASP A 207 -10.61 -11.05 3.05
N VAL A 208 -9.33 -11.20 2.70
CA VAL A 208 -8.88 -12.10 1.62
C VAL A 208 -9.04 -13.59 1.98
N PHE A 209 -9.30 -13.90 3.26
CA PHE A 209 -9.26 -15.28 3.76
C PHE A 209 -10.27 -15.64 4.87
N ASP A 210 -11.15 -14.71 5.26
CA ASP A 210 -12.24 -15.00 6.18
C ASP A 210 -13.51 -15.26 5.33
N ASP A 211 -13.69 -16.53 4.94
CA ASP A 211 -15.01 -17.13 4.65
C ASP A 211 -15.37 -18.04 5.83
#